data_AF-A0A822HP65-F1
#
_entry.id   AF-A0A822HP65-F1
#
_cell.length_a   1.000
_cell.length_b   1.000
_cell.length_c   1.000
_cell.angle_alpha   90.00
_cell.angle_beta   90.00
_cell.angle_gamma   90.00
#
_symmetry.space_group_name_H-M   'P 1'
#
loop_
_entity.id
_entity.type
_entity.pdbx_description
1 polymer ?
#
loop_
_entity_poly.entity_id
_entity_poly.type
_entity_poly.pdbx_seq_one_letter_code
_entity_poly.pdbx_strand_id
1 'polypeptide(L)'
;PNQFDLQIPGGGVGIFNGCTSQWNTPTDGWGARYGGVSSSQACYNLPGALQQGCLFRFQWFKGADNPTMVYSRVNCPAELIARTGCSRND
;
A
#
# COMPACT_ATOMS: atom_id res chain seq x y z
N PRO A 1 -13.83 -0.53 -17.11
CA PRO A 1 -13.87 0.21 -15.83
C PRO A 1 -12.45 0.63 -15.42
N ASN A 2 -12.29 1.82 -14.87
CA ASN A 2 -10.98 2.32 -14.41
C ASN A 2 -10.75 1.87 -12.97
N GLN A 3 -9.53 1.41 -12.67
CA GLN A 3 -9.17 0.87 -11.36
C GLN A 3 -7.81 1.44 -10.92
N PHE A 4 -7.71 1.78 -9.64
CA PHE A 4 -6.45 2.11 -8.97
C PHE A 4 -6.23 1.10 -7.85
N ASP A 5 -5.11 0.39 -7.88
CA ASP A 5 -4.64 -0.40 -6.75
C ASP A 5 -3.65 0.47 -5.94
N LEU A 6 -4.04 0.82 -4.72
CA LEU A 6 -3.26 1.71 -3.88
C LEU A 6 -2.20 0.90 -3.13
N GLN A 7 -0.92 1.24 -3.35
CA GLN A 7 0.20 0.61 -2.67
C GLN A 7 0.23 0.97 -1.19
N ILE A 8 -0.40 0.13 -0.35
CA ILE A 8 -0.49 0.28 1.10
C ILE A 8 0.16 -0.95 1.75
N PRO A 9 1.28 -0.80 2.48
CA PRO A 9 1.89 -1.91 3.20
C PRO A 9 0.92 -2.58 4.16
N GLY A 10 0.87 -3.91 4.14
CA GLY A 10 -0.11 -4.68 4.92
C GLY A 10 -1.51 -4.70 4.29
N GLY A 11 -1.71 -4.24 3.06
CA GLY A 11 -2.96 -4.35 2.29
C GLY A 11 -3.23 -5.74 1.68
N GLY A 12 -2.27 -6.66 1.78
CA GLY A 12 -2.32 -8.00 1.18
C GLY A 12 -1.36 -8.10 0.00
N VAL A 13 -0.76 -9.27 -0.17
CA VAL A 13 0.23 -9.52 -1.24
C VAL A 13 -0.46 -9.84 -2.58
N GLY A 14 -1.70 -10.30 -2.55
CA GLY A 14 -2.47 -10.65 -3.73
C GLY A 14 -1.90 -11.85 -4.49
N ILE A 15 -1.81 -11.73 -5.82
CA ILE A 15 -1.38 -12.82 -6.69
C ILE A 15 0.09 -13.17 -6.45
N PHE A 16 0.96 -12.16 -6.37
CA PHE A 16 2.41 -12.32 -6.24
C PHE A 16 2.91 -11.94 -4.85
N ASN A 17 3.80 -12.75 -4.27
CA ASN A 17 4.36 -12.48 -2.95
C ASN A 17 5.89 -12.40 -2.99
N GLY A 18 6.41 -11.19 -3.22
CA GLY A 18 7.84 -10.88 -3.03
C GLY A 18 8.21 -10.59 -1.56
N CYS A 19 7.23 -10.36 -0.70
CA CYS A 19 7.45 -10.06 0.72
C CYS A 19 8.05 -11.25 1.47
N THR A 20 7.72 -12.48 1.07
CA THR A 20 8.36 -13.67 1.62
C THR A 20 9.86 -13.67 1.34
N SER A 21 10.30 -13.38 0.12
CA SER A 21 11.72 -13.33 -0.21
C SER A 21 12.45 -12.16 0.46
N GLN A 22 11.80 -10.99 0.56
CA GLN A 22 12.44 -9.78 1.07
C GLN A 22 12.45 -9.70 2.60
N TRP A 23 11.37 -10.15 3.24
CA TRP A 23 11.10 -9.92 4.68
C TRP A 23 10.73 -11.20 5.42
N ASN A 24 10.87 -12.37 4.79
CA ASN A 24 10.56 -13.69 5.37
C ASN A 24 9.13 -13.79 5.95
N THR A 25 8.16 -13.17 5.28
CA THR A 25 6.74 -13.25 5.67
C THR A 25 6.16 -14.65 5.37
N PRO A 26 5.06 -15.03 6.04
CA PRO A 26 4.22 -16.16 5.61
C PRO A 26 3.82 -16.09 4.13
N THR A 27 3.32 -17.21 3.61
CA THR A 27 2.92 -17.36 2.19
C THR A 27 1.84 -16.36 1.76
N ASP A 28 0.99 -15.92 2.68
CA ASP A 28 -0.07 -14.95 2.43
C ASP A 28 0.28 -13.52 2.87
N GLY A 29 1.53 -13.28 3.27
CA GLY A 29 2.01 -11.99 3.80
C GLY A 29 1.75 -11.84 5.31
N TRP A 30 1.57 -10.61 5.77
CA TRP A 30 1.37 -10.29 7.20
C TRP A 30 -0.08 -10.46 7.69
N GLY A 31 -1.01 -10.84 6.82
CA GLY A 31 -2.43 -11.00 7.12
C GLY A 31 -3.11 -11.84 6.06
N ALA A 32 -4.36 -11.52 5.70
CA ALA A 32 -5.04 -12.18 4.61
C ALA A 32 -4.33 -11.91 3.27
N ARG A 33 -4.26 -12.93 2.39
CA ARG A 33 -3.64 -12.80 1.07
C ARG A 33 -4.17 -11.60 0.28
N TYR A 34 -5.49 -11.40 0.34
CA TYR A 34 -6.20 -10.24 -0.20
C TYR A 34 -6.83 -9.48 0.97
N GLY A 35 -6.48 -8.20 1.13
CA GLY A 35 -6.98 -7.35 2.22
C GLY A 35 -6.03 -7.23 3.43
N GLY A 36 -5.07 -8.15 3.57
CA GLY A 36 -3.93 -8.00 4.48
C GLY A 36 -4.29 -7.95 5.97
N VAL A 37 -3.64 -7.07 6.71
CA VAL A 37 -3.85 -6.91 8.16
C VAL A 37 -5.21 -6.26 8.45
N SER A 38 -5.84 -6.65 9.56
CA SER A 38 -7.20 -6.18 9.93
C SER A 38 -7.24 -5.13 11.04
N SER A 39 -6.09 -4.72 11.58
CA SER A 39 -6.01 -3.70 12.63
C SER A 39 -4.74 -2.85 12.54
N SER A 40 -4.81 -1.63 13.09
CA SER A 40 -3.63 -0.74 13.20
C SER A 40 -2.53 -1.36 14.06
N GLN A 41 -2.88 -2.16 15.07
CA GLN A 41 -1.91 -2.82 15.93
C GLN A 41 -1.05 -3.84 15.16
N ALA A 42 -1.64 -4.53 14.18
CA ALA A 42 -0.90 -5.47 13.35
C ALA A 42 0.16 -4.80 12.46
N CYS A 43 0.08 -3.48 12.25
CA CYS A 43 1.12 -2.74 11.54
C CYS A 43 2.49 -2.82 12.22
N TYR A 44 2.54 -3.01 13.55
CA TYR A 44 3.82 -3.13 14.27
C TYR A 44 4.53 -4.47 14.05
N ASN A 45 3.86 -5.45 13.41
CA ASN A 45 4.50 -6.69 12.97
C ASN A 45 5.20 -6.55 11.61
N LEU A 46 5.02 -5.43 10.91
CA LEU A 46 5.72 -5.15 9.65
C LEU A 46 7.12 -4.56 9.93
N PRO A 47 8.07 -4.69 8.99
CA PRO A 47 9.36 -3.99 9.04
C PRO A 47 9.17 -2.49 9.30
N GLY A 48 10.06 -1.89 10.10
CA GLY A 48 9.97 -0.48 10.52
C GLY A 48 9.74 0.50 9.37
N ALA A 49 10.41 0.27 8.22
CA ALA A 49 10.27 1.08 7.02
C ALA A 49 8.86 1.08 6.40
N LEU A 50 8.03 0.07 6.70
CA LEU A 50 6.68 -0.11 6.15
C LEU A 50 5.58 0.32 7.13
N GLN A 51 5.90 0.51 8.42
CA GLN A 51 4.89 0.71 9.46
C GLN A 51 4.07 1.99 9.24
N GLN A 52 4.71 3.10 8.85
CA GLN A 52 3.99 4.36 8.62
C GLN A 52 2.99 4.27 7.46
N GLY A 53 3.36 3.55 6.38
CA GLY A 53 2.45 3.28 5.27
C GLY A 53 1.28 2.38 5.67
N CYS A 54 1.52 1.39 6.55
CA CYS A 54 0.45 0.56 7.10
C CYS A 54 -0.48 1.38 8.02
N LEU A 55 0.08 2.20 8.91
CA LEU A 55 -0.68 3.05 9.82
C LEU A 55 -1.53 4.08 9.06
N PHE A 56 -1.04 4.61 7.94
CA PHE A 56 -1.81 5.48 7.04
C PHE A 56 -3.18 4.87 6.66
N ARG A 57 -3.23 3.55 6.42
CA ARG A 57 -4.48 2.81 6.12
C ARG A 57 -5.56 3.04 7.18
N PHE A 58 -5.18 2.95 8.45
CA PHE A 58 -6.13 3.01 9.56
C PHE A 58 -6.33 4.43 10.08
N GLN A 59 -5.35 5.31 9.89
CA GLN A 59 -5.40 6.68 10.42
C GLN A 59 -6.04 7.65 9.43
N TRP A 60 -5.39 7.94 8.31
CA TRP A 60 -5.90 8.92 7.35
C TRP A 60 -6.98 8.29 6.46
N PHE A 61 -6.73 7.07 5.98
CA PHE A 61 -7.65 6.36 5.09
C PHE A 61 -8.81 5.66 5.84
N LYS A 62 -8.83 5.74 7.18
CA LYS A 62 -9.91 5.30 8.07
C LYS A 62 -10.32 3.82 7.91
N GLY A 63 -9.42 2.99 7.42
CA GLY A 63 -9.70 1.57 7.17
C GLY A 63 -10.77 1.35 6.09
N ALA A 64 -10.97 2.31 5.18
CA ALA A 64 -11.93 2.18 4.09
C ALA A 64 -11.66 0.92 3.24
N ASP A 65 -12.72 0.21 2.89
CA ASP A 65 -12.67 -1.00 2.08
C ASP A 65 -13.11 -0.69 0.64
N ASN A 66 -12.14 -0.63 -0.27
CA ASN A 66 -12.33 -0.39 -1.71
C ASN A 66 -13.30 0.77 -2.05
N PRO A 67 -13.06 2.00 -1.55
CA PRO A 67 -13.94 3.13 -1.82
C PRO A 67 -13.93 3.52 -3.30
N THR A 68 -15.07 4.03 -3.79
CA THR A 68 -15.16 4.61 -5.13
C THR A 68 -14.61 6.04 -5.16
N MET A 69 -14.21 6.52 -6.34
CA MET A 69 -13.72 7.88 -6.53
C MET A 69 -13.99 8.43 -7.93
N VAL A 70 -13.86 9.75 -8.06
CA VAL A 70 -13.76 10.46 -9.34
C VAL A 70 -12.34 11.03 -9.41
N TYR A 71 -11.68 10.94 -10.56
CA TYR A 71 -10.29 11.35 -10.72
C TYR A 71 -10.07 12.18 -11.99
N SER A 72 -8.98 12.93 -11.99
CA SER A 72 -8.43 13.62 -13.17
C SER A 72 -6.91 13.50 -13.16
N ARG A 73 -6.29 13.48 -14.34
CA ARG A 73 -4.82 13.52 -14.46
C ARG A 73 -4.32 14.91 -14.09
N VAL A 74 -3.25 14.96 -13.30
CA VAL A 74 -2.55 16.20 -12.91
C VAL A 74 -1.06 16.07 -13.17
N ASN A 75 -0.34 17.19 -13.16
CA ASN A 75 1.12 17.16 -13.10
C ASN A 75 1.56 16.49 -11.81
N CYS A 76 2.52 15.56 -11.89
CA CYS A 76 3.03 14.86 -10.71
C CYS A 76 3.63 15.88 -9.73
N PRO A 77 3.16 15.93 -8.46
CA PRO A 77 3.78 16.76 -7.44
C PRO A 77 5.27 16.41 -7.25
N ALA A 78 6.07 17.42 -6.91
CA ALA A 78 7.51 17.27 -6.74
C ALA A 78 7.88 16.20 -5.68
N GLU A 79 7.05 16.05 -4.65
CA GLU A 79 7.22 15.05 -3.59
C GLU A 79 7.12 13.62 -4.09
N LEU A 80 6.30 13.35 -5.13
CA LEU A 80 6.19 12.01 -5.73
C LEU A 80 7.35 11.75 -6.70
N ILE A 81 7.74 12.76 -7.47
CA ILE A 81 8.87 12.65 -8.39
C ILE A 81 10.16 12.43 -7.61
N ALA A 82 10.41 13.20 -6.54
CA ALA A 82 11.61 13.08 -5.72
C ALA A 82 11.78 11.67 -5.09
N ARG A 83 10.67 10.97 -4.80
CA ARG A 83 10.71 9.60 -4.25
C ARG A 83 10.93 8.53 -5.29
N THR A 84 10.40 8.72 -6.49
CA THR A 84 10.42 7.70 -7.55
C THR A 84 11.53 7.92 -8.59
N GLY A 85 12.05 9.14 -8.70
CA GLY A 85 12.96 9.56 -9.76
C GLY A 85 12.32 9.61 -11.15
N CYS A 86 11.00 9.42 -11.27
CA CYS A 86 10.31 9.28 -12.54
C CYS A 86 9.44 10.51 -12.83
N SER A 87 9.78 11.22 -13.90
CA SER A 87 8.96 12.30 -14.46
C SER A 87 8.62 11.98 -15.90
N ARG A 88 7.41 12.36 -16.31
CA ARG A 88 7.02 12.30 -17.72
C ARG A 88 7.45 13.57 -18.45
N ASN A 89 7.59 13.45 -19.77
CA ASN A 89 8.01 14.54 -20.66
C ASN A 89 6.84 15.11 -21.51
N ASP A 90 5.60 14.74 -21.18
CA ASP A 90 4.39 15.18 -21.87
C ASP A 90 3.60 16.21 -21.05
#